data_AF-A0A4U0GW42-F1
#
_entry.id   AF-A0A4U0GW42-F1
#
_cell.length_a   1.000
_cell.length_b   1.000
_cell.length_c   1.000
_cell.angle_alpha   90.00
_cell.angle_beta   90.00
_cell.angle_gamma   90.00
#
_symmetry.space_group_name_H-M   'P 1'
#
loop_
_entity.id
_entity.type
_entity.pdbx_description
1 polymer ?
#
loop_
_entity_poly.entity_id
_entity_poly.type
_entity_poly.pdbx_seq_one_letter_code
_entity_poly.pdbx_strand_id
1 'polypeptide(L)'
;MFKNVCKRLPLSLLAALSVTACGDRAPSAQGQSFDQVAQAVARKDDRVTAEDLARWIIEGKKDFALIDVRSAEDFSTGHIEGARNLSVSELVMPETLKSLPKDRRLVIYSQGSEVAAQAAVLLRLAGGHDASLLLGGYNYWSEHVLNPDVQPVLADGEFPRVSEQHAIACHFVGGGQIAQASPVAAPAPAAAPVEAPVPAYTPPVKQQERQRNKPAASEGC
;
A
#
# COMPACT_ATOMS: atom_id res chain seq x y z
N MET A 1 17.08 76.35 9.77
CA MET A 1 17.26 75.76 11.12
C MET A 1 15.93 75.16 11.56
N PHE A 2 15.99 74.01 12.23
CA PHE A 2 14.89 73.20 12.80
C PHE A 2 14.09 72.26 11.88
N LYS A 3 14.61 71.02 11.91
CA LYS A 3 14.01 69.73 11.56
C LYS A 3 12.70 69.53 12.33
N ASN A 4 11.68 68.95 11.69
CA ASN A 4 10.66 68.15 12.38
C ASN A 4 10.25 66.96 11.52
N VAL A 5 11.00 65.88 11.74
CA VAL A 5 10.73 64.52 11.28
C VAL A 5 9.53 64.00 12.07
N CYS A 6 8.37 63.88 11.43
CA CYS A 6 7.26 63.11 11.98
C CYS A 6 7.40 61.66 11.50
N LYS A 7 7.96 60.81 12.37
CA LYS A 7 8.09 59.36 12.20
C LYS A 7 6.74 58.75 11.87
N ARG A 8 6.54 58.30 10.62
CA ARG A 8 5.49 57.32 10.31
C ARG A 8 6.07 55.94 10.61
N LEU A 9 5.50 55.36 11.66
CA LEU A 9 5.73 54.01 12.18
C LEU A 9 5.58 52.98 11.04
N PRO A 10 6.54 52.05 10.83
CA PRO A 10 6.30 50.96 9.89
C PRO A 10 5.27 50.01 10.52
N LEU A 11 4.10 49.94 9.90
CA LEU A 11 3.10 48.94 10.20
C LEU A 11 3.71 47.58 9.85
N SER A 12 3.96 46.79 10.88
CA SER A 12 4.53 45.44 10.83
C SER A 12 3.90 44.61 9.71
N LEU A 13 4.74 44.22 8.75
CA LEU A 13 4.42 43.21 7.76
C LEU A 13 4.23 41.89 8.53
N LEU A 14 2.98 41.51 8.79
CA LEU A 14 2.63 40.15 9.23
C LEU A 14 3.10 39.20 8.12
N ALA A 15 4.20 38.49 8.38
CA ALA A 15 4.57 37.33 7.59
C ALA A 15 3.48 36.26 7.80
N ALA A 16 2.55 36.16 6.86
CA ALA A 16 1.66 35.03 6.75
C ALA A 16 2.50 33.81 6.34
N LEU A 17 3.00 33.07 7.33
CA LEU A 17 3.55 31.73 7.14
C LEU A 17 2.39 30.83 6.68
N SER A 18 2.17 30.79 5.37
CA SER A 18 1.25 29.84 4.76
C SER A 18 1.95 28.49 4.81
N VAL A 19 1.74 27.74 5.90
CA VAL A 19 2.04 26.31 5.93
C VAL A 19 0.95 25.62 5.12
N THR A 20 1.10 25.69 3.80
CA THR A 20 0.32 24.86 2.89
C THR A 20 0.95 23.47 2.93
N ALA A 21 0.62 22.69 3.95
CA ALA A 21 0.84 21.25 3.96
C ALA A 21 -0.26 20.59 3.11
N CYS A 22 -0.33 20.94 1.82
CA CYS A 22 -0.99 20.10 0.84
C CYS A 22 0.08 19.13 0.36
N GLY A 23 -0.07 17.87 0.74
CA GLY A 23 0.75 16.77 0.23
C GLY A 23 0.47 16.55 -1.25
N ASP A 24 0.98 17.43 -2.09
CA ASP A 24 1.12 17.16 -3.52
C ASP A 24 2.24 16.14 -3.64
N ARG A 25 1.85 14.87 -3.72
CA ARG A 25 2.76 13.78 -4.10
C ARG A 25 3.02 13.92 -5.60
N ALA A 26 3.81 14.91 -5.98
CA ALA A 26 4.22 15.09 -7.36
C ALA A 26 4.98 13.81 -7.81
N PRO A 27 4.54 13.14 -8.88
CA PRO A 27 5.23 11.96 -9.36
C PRO A 27 6.62 12.35 -9.87
N SER A 28 7.67 11.82 -9.23
CA SER A 28 9.04 11.96 -9.74
C SER A 28 9.24 11.02 -10.92
N ALA A 29 9.83 11.52 -12.01
CA ALA A 29 10.18 10.71 -13.19
C ALA A 29 11.27 9.65 -12.88
N GLN A 30 11.91 9.75 -11.71
CA GLN A 30 12.87 8.82 -11.17
C GLN A 30 12.20 7.98 -10.06
N GLY A 31 12.60 6.70 -9.98
CA GLY A 31 12.21 5.79 -8.91
C GLY A 31 12.32 6.39 -7.52
N GLN A 32 11.44 6.01 -6.60
CA GLN A 32 11.54 6.42 -5.20
C GLN A 32 12.86 5.91 -4.61
N SER A 33 13.51 6.69 -3.74
CA SER A 33 14.72 6.22 -3.07
C SER A 33 14.40 5.05 -2.14
N PHE A 34 15.39 4.19 -1.89
CA PHE A 34 15.25 3.07 -0.95
C PHE A 34 14.75 3.52 0.42
N ASP A 35 15.27 4.63 0.95
CA ASP A 35 14.85 5.19 2.23
C ASP A 35 13.37 5.63 2.21
N GLN A 36 12.90 6.23 1.12
CA GLN A 36 11.50 6.64 0.98
C GLN A 36 10.56 5.42 0.97
N VAL A 37 10.95 4.36 0.26
CA VAL A 37 10.17 3.11 0.22
C VAL A 37 10.16 2.45 1.59
N ALA A 38 11.33 2.32 2.23
CA ALA A 38 11.46 1.72 3.56
C ALA A 38 10.62 2.46 4.62
N GLN A 39 10.62 3.79 4.58
CA GLN A 39 9.79 4.61 5.47
C GLN A 39 8.29 4.42 5.24
N ALA A 40 7.85 4.30 3.98
CA ALA A 40 6.45 4.06 3.68
C ALA A 40 5.98 2.71 4.21
N VAL A 41 6.80 1.66 4.08
CA VAL A 41 6.53 0.33 4.66
C VAL A 41 6.45 0.42 6.18
N ALA A 42 7.42 1.09 6.83
CA ALA A 42 7.46 1.22 8.29
C ALA A 42 6.23 1.96 8.85
N ARG A 43 5.76 2.98 8.13
CA ARG A 43 4.54 3.72 8.49
C ARG A 43 3.24 3.04 8.06
N LYS A 44 3.32 1.96 7.29
CA LYS A 44 2.18 1.28 6.66
C LYS A 44 1.41 2.15 5.66
N ASP A 45 2.07 3.14 5.07
CA ASP A 45 1.53 4.00 4.00
C ASP A 45 1.56 3.28 2.63
N ASP A 46 1.94 2.02 2.60
CA ASP A 46 2.16 1.17 1.44
C ASP A 46 0.99 0.23 1.14
N ARG A 47 -0.12 0.35 1.87
CA ARG A 47 -1.27 -0.54 1.77
C ARG A 47 -2.60 0.21 1.81
N VAL A 48 -3.61 -0.40 1.19
CA VAL A 48 -5.01 0.03 1.18
C VAL A 48 -5.85 -1.15 1.68
N THR A 49 -6.85 -0.90 2.53
CA THR A 49 -7.75 -1.99 2.98
C THR A 49 -8.87 -2.22 1.96
N ALA A 50 -9.52 -3.38 2.04
CA ALA A 50 -10.65 -3.69 1.15
C ALA A 50 -11.83 -2.73 1.36
N GLU A 51 -12.07 -2.28 2.59
CA GLU A 51 -13.10 -1.31 2.94
C GLU A 51 -12.81 0.08 2.37
N ASP A 52 -11.56 0.54 2.49
CA ASP A 52 -11.14 1.81 1.89
C ASP A 52 -11.33 1.78 0.36
N LEU A 53 -10.87 0.70 -0.29
CA LEU A 53 -11.03 0.53 -1.73
C LEU A 53 -12.50 0.45 -2.13
N ALA A 54 -13.31 -0.30 -1.41
CA ALA A 54 -14.75 -0.42 -1.65
C ALA A 54 -15.44 0.95 -1.55
N ARG A 55 -15.14 1.72 -0.50
CA ARG A 55 -15.64 3.09 -0.34
C ARG A 55 -15.20 3.99 -1.50
N TRP A 56 -13.95 3.92 -1.93
CA TRP A 56 -13.48 4.73 -3.07
C TRP A 56 -14.22 4.39 -4.38
N ILE A 57 -14.50 3.10 -4.61
CA ILE A 57 -15.27 2.65 -5.78
C ILE A 57 -16.71 3.17 -5.71
N ILE A 58 -17.37 3.06 -4.55
CA ILE A 58 -18.75 3.54 -4.33
C ILE A 58 -18.84 5.06 -4.48
N GLU A 59 -17.87 5.80 -3.96
CA GLU A 59 -17.74 7.26 -4.12
C GLU A 59 -17.41 7.66 -5.56
N GLY A 60 -17.08 6.70 -6.45
CA GLY A 60 -16.73 6.96 -7.83
C GLY A 60 -15.38 7.65 -8.01
N LYS A 61 -14.48 7.55 -7.02
CA LYS A 61 -13.14 8.14 -7.09
C LYS A 61 -12.35 7.65 -8.30
N LYS A 62 -11.52 8.54 -8.86
CA LYS A 62 -10.73 8.30 -10.08
C LYS A 62 -9.22 8.53 -9.91
N ASP A 63 -8.81 8.88 -8.69
CA ASP A 63 -7.42 9.10 -8.26
C ASP A 63 -6.67 7.80 -7.94
N PHE A 64 -7.21 6.65 -8.36
CA PHE A 64 -6.54 5.36 -8.32
C PHE A 64 -6.78 4.52 -9.60
N ALA A 65 -5.94 3.51 -9.79
CA ALA A 65 -6.08 2.47 -10.80
C ALA A 65 -5.82 1.10 -10.16
N LEU A 66 -6.59 0.09 -10.57
CA LEU A 66 -6.50 -1.27 -10.03
C LEU A 66 -5.70 -2.19 -10.94
N ILE A 67 -4.76 -2.92 -10.36
CA ILE A 67 -3.91 -3.90 -11.05
C ILE A 67 -4.05 -5.26 -10.36
N ASP A 68 -4.51 -6.26 -11.10
CA ASP A 68 -4.56 -7.65 -10.66
C ASP A 68 -3.31 -8.38 -11.19
N VAL A 69 -2.45 -8.86 -10.29
CA VAL A 69 -1.22 -9.57 -10.67
C VAL A 69 -1.35 -11.10 -10.64
N ARG A 70 -2.58 -11.62 -10.48
CA ARG A 70 -2.86 -13.06 -10.59
C ARG A 70 -2.79 -13.53 -12.05
N SER A 71 -2.93 -14.84 -12.23
CA SER A 71 -3.03 -15.43 -13.55
C SER A 71 -4.27 -14.92 -14.30
N ALA A 72 -4.22 -14.95 -15.63
CA ALA A 72 -5.38 -14.60 -16.47
C ALA A 72 -6.57 -15.55 -16.22
N GLU A 73 -6.30 -16.80 -15.86
CA GLU A 73 -7.33 -17.78 -15.48
C GLU A 73 -8.05 -17.32 -14.21
N ASP A 74 -7.33 -17.06 -13.12
CA ASP A 74 -7.92 -16.57 -11.86
C ASP A 74 -8.71 -15.27 -12.09
N PHE A 75 -8.14 -14.33 -12.86
CA PHE A 75 -8.80 -13.08 -13.22
C PHE A 75 -10.12 -13.31 -13.95
N SER A 76 -10.16 -14.26 -14.90
CA SER A 76 -11.36 -14.56 -15.68
C SER A 76 -12.48 -15.19 -14.85
N THR A 77 -12.15 -15.90 -13.77
CA THR A 77 -13.15 -16.50 -12.86
C THR A 77 -13.80 -15.50 -11.91
N GLY A 78 -13.14 -14.35 -11.70
CA GLY A 78 -13.64 -13.26 -10.89
C GLY A 78 -12.53 -12.29 -10.51
N HIS A 79 -12.83 -10.99 -10.54
CA HIS A 79 -11.88 -9.92 -10.25
C HIS A 79 -12.61 -8.67 -9.72
N ILE A 80 -11.85 -7.70 -9.22
CA ILE A 80 -12.41 -6.41 -8.79
C ILE A 80 -12.71 -5.59 -10.05
N GLU A 81 -13.96 -5.11 -10.19
CA GLU A 81 -14.40 -4.36 -11.36
C GLU A 81 -13.48 -3.17 -11.66
N GLY A 82 -13.11 -3.00 -12.94
CA GLY A 82 -12.18 -1.97 -13.39
C GLY A 82 -10.69 -2.28 -13.18
N ALA A 83 -10.34 -3.46 -12.66
CA ALA A 83 -8.96 -3.92 -12.58
C ALA A 83 -8.39 -4.29 -13.96
N ARG A 84 -7.10 -4.00 -14.16
CA ARG A 84 -6.33 -4.45 -15.32
C ARG A 84 -5.45 -5.63 -14.91
N ASN A 85 -5.60 -6.77 -15.58
CA ASN A 85 -4.75 -7.94 -15.31
C ASN A 85 -3.36 -7.76 -15.94
N LEU A 86 -2.33 -7.80 -15.10
CA LEU A 86 -0.93 -7.72 -15.50
C LEU A 86 -0.12 -8.56 -14.52
N SER A 87 0.45 -9.68 -14.97
CA SER A 87 1.37 -10.47 -14.15
C SER A 87 2.55 -9.62 -13.66
N VAL A 88 3.20 -10.03 -12.56
CA VAL A 88 4.37 -9.30 -12.02
C VAL A 88 5.47 -9.15 -13.06
N SER A 89 5.67 -10.16 -13.91
CA SER A 89 6.63 -10.12 -15.02
C SER A 89 6.28 -9.07 -16.07
N GLU A 90 5.01 -8.94 -16.44
CA GLU A 90 4.55 -7.93 -17.40
C GLU A 90 4.64 -6.52 -16.81
N LEU A 91 4.36 -6.41 -15.50
CA LEU A 91 4.33 -5.15 -14.77
C LEU A 91 5.67 -4.40 -14.79
N VAL A 92 6.78 -5.14 -14.76
CA VAL A 92 8.14 -4.58 -14.75
C VAL A 92 8.71 -4.36 -16.16
N MET A 93 7.98 -4.71 -17.21
CA MET A 93 8.45 -4.48 -18.58
C MET A 93 8.47 -2.96 -18.88
N PRO A 94 9.49 -2.44 -19.60
CA PRO A 94 9.64 -1.00 -19.84
C PRO A 94 8.43 -0.33 -20.49
N GLU A 95 7.78 -1.00 -21.44
CA GLU A 95 6.57 -0.55 -22.12
C GLU A 95 5.37 -0.49 -21.18
N THR A 96 5.19 -1.51 -20.33
CA THR A 96 4.12 -1.53 -19.34
C THR A 96 4.31 -0.42 -18.32
N LEU A 97 5.53 -0.24 -17.81
CA LEU A 97 5.88 0.82 -16.86
C LEU A 97 5.57 2.22 -17.39
N LYS A 98 5.77 2.45 -18.69
CA LYS A 98 5.43 3.70 -19.38
C LYS A 98 3.93 3.88 -19.60
N SER A 99 3.20 2.77 -19.78
CA SER A 99 1.73 2.79 -19.98
C SER A 99 0.94 2.96 -18.68
N LEU A 100 1.56 2.68 -17.52
CA LEU A 100 0.91 2.80 -16.22
C LEU A 100 0.71 4.29 -15.87
N PRO A 101 -0.46 4.65 -15.33
CA PRO A 101 -0.75 6.04 -14.99
C PRO A 101 0.18 6.55 -13.89
N LYS A 102 0.61 7.81 -14.01
CA LYS A 102 1.55 8.47 -13.10
C LYS A 102 0.88 9.47 -12.16
N ASP A 103 -0.31 9.91 -12.53
CA ASP A 103 -1.13 10.94 -11.91
C ASP A 103 -2.07 10.41 -10.82
N ARG A 104 -2.09 9.09 -10.61
CA ARG A 104 -2.98 8.41 -9.67
C ARG A 104 -2.30 7.22 -9.02
N ARG A 105 -2.81 6.83 -7.85
CA ARG A 105 -2.30 5.68 -7.10
C ARG A 105 -2.55 4.37 -7.82
N LEU A 106 -1.57 3.49 -7.87
CA LEU A 106 -1.74 2.11 -8.29
C LEU A 106 -2.08 1.26 -7.07
N VAL A 107 -3.27 0.66 -7.05
CA VAL A 107 -3.67 -0.33 -6.04
C VAL A 107 -3.49 -1.71 -6.66
N ILE A 108 -2.57 -2.48 -6.11
CA ILE A 108 -2.15 -3.77 -6.66
C ILE A 108 -2.66 -4.87 -5.75
N TYR A 109 -3.21 -5.93 -6.32
CA TYR A 109 -3.64 -7.09 -5.54
C TYR A 109 -3.26 -8.39 -6.23
N SER A 110 -3.06 -9.43 -5.42
CA SER A 110 -2.94 -10.81 -5.85
C SER A 110 -3.99 -11.65 -5.10
N GLN A 111 -3.84 -12.97 -5.05
CA GLN A 111 -4.74 -13.82 -4.26
C GLN A 111 -4.74 -13.42 -2.77
N GLY A 112 -3.57 -13.03 -2.25
CA GLY A 112 -3.37 -12.46 -0.92
C GLY A 112 -2.53 -11.18 -0.98
N SER A 113 -1.82 -10.85 0.10
CA SER A 113 -1.00 -9.61 0.16
C SER A 113 0.45 -9.77 -0.26
N GLU A 114 1.02 -10.97 -0.21
CA GLU A 114 2.47 -11.17 -0.34
C GLU A 114 3.02 -10.71 -1.71
N VAL A 115 2.49 -11.28 -2.80
CA VAL A 115 2.95 -10.97 -4.16
C VAL A 115 2.62 -9.52 -4.52
N ALA A 116 1.47 -9.01 -4.08
CA ALA A 116 1.10 -7.61 -4.27
C ALA A 116 2.06 -6.64 -3.57
N ALA A 117 2.53 -6.98 -2.36
CA ALA A 117 3.52 -6.19 -1.64
C ALA A 117 4.84 -6.10 -2.43
N GLN A 118 5.31 -7.24 -2.96
CA GLN A 118 6.53 -7.30 -3.77
C GLN A 118 6.37 -6.46 -5.05
N ALA A 119 5.24 -6.61 -5.76
CA ALA A 119 4.93 -5.83 -6.96
C ALA A 119 4.88 -4.32 -6.69
N ALA A 120 4.28 -3.90 -5.56
CA ALA A 120 4.23 -2.50 -5.15
C ALA A 120 5.64 -1.93 -4.92
N VAL A 121 6.52 -2.68 -4.23
CA VAL A 121 7.91 -2.27 -4.02
C VAL A 121 8.66 -2.13 -5.35
N LEU A 122 8.52 -3.11 -6.26
CA LEU A 122 9.14 -3.06 -7.58
C LEU A 122 8.70 -1.82 -8.36
N LEU A 123 7.40 -1.50 -8.36
CA LEU A 123 6.87 -0.33 -9.06
C LEU A 123 7.34 1.00 -8.46
N ARG A 124 7.52 1.07 -7.13
CA ARG A 124 8.03 2.27 -6.46
C ARG A 124 9.51 2.50 -6.77
N LEU A 125 10.31 1.44 -6.73
CA LEU A 125 11.76 1.52 -6.96
C LEU A 125 12.13 1.67 -8.44
N ALA A 126 11.58 0.80 -9.31
CA ALA A 126 11.95 0.78 -10.73
C ALA A 126 11.10 1.76 -11.56
N GLY A 127 9.83 1.94 -11.18
CA GLY A 127 8.88 2.72 -11.94
C GLY A 127 8.68 4.14 -11.42
N GLY A 128 8.97 4.45 -10.15
CA GLY A 128 8.62 5.74 -9.55
C GLY A 128 7.11 5.96 -9.45
N HIS A 129 6.32 4.88 -9.40
CA HIS A 129 4.87 4.95 -9.27
C HIS A 129 4.45 5.06 -7.80
N ASP A 130 3.36 5.78 -7.49
CA ASP A 130 2.69 5.69 -6.18
C ASP A 130 1.90 4.38 -6.13
N ALA A 131 2.53 3.31 -5.62
CA ALA A 131 1.93 1.99 -5.56
C ALA A 131 1.65 1.54 -4.12
N SER A 132 0.49 0.95 -3.92
CA SER A 132 0.04 0.35 -2.66
C SER A 132 -0.53 -1.04 -2.92
N LEU A 133 -0.31 -1.95 -1.96
CA LEU A 133 -0.94 -3.28 -1.99
C LEU A 133 -2.37 -3.22 -1.44
N LEU A 134 -3.26 -4.10 -1.94
CA LEU A 134 -4.55 -4.37 -1.30
C LEU A 134 -4.34 -5.38 -0.16
N LEU A 135 -4.63 -4.96 1.06
CA LEU A 135 -4.48 -5.82 2.24
C LEU A 135 -5.50 -6.96 2.18
N GLY A 136 -5.05 -8.19 2.42
CA GLY A 136 -5.85 -9.41 2.27
C GLY A 136 -6.02 -9.91 0.84
N GLY A 137 -5.72 -9.10 -0.18
CA GLY A 137 -5.83 -9.46 -1.59
C GLY A 137 -7.25 -9.81 -2.03
N TYR A 138 -7.37 -10.58 -3.11
CA TYR A 138 -8.67 -10.99 -3.66
C TYR A 138 -9.44 -11.93 -2.72
N ASN A 139 -8.75 -12.76 -1.92
CA ASN A 139 -9.42 -13.61 -0.93
C ASN A 139 -10.27 -12.79 0.03
N TYR A 140 -9.67 -11.77 0.66
CA TYR A 140 -10.37 -10.93 1.61
C TYR A 140 -11.49 -10.13 0.94
N TRP A 141 -11.22 -9.58 -0.25
CA TRP A 141 -12.23 -8.88 -1.04
C TRP A 141 -13.45 -9.77 -1.33
N SER A 142 -13.21 -11.00 -1.81
CA SER A 142 -14.29 -11.93 -2.16
C SER A 142 -15.11 -12.35 -0.95
N GLU A 143 -14.47 -12.55 0.20
CA GLU A 143 -15.12 -13.00 1.42
C GLU A 143 -15.84 -11.85 2.16
N HIS A 144 -15.30 -10.64 2.18
CA HIS A 144 -15.80 -9.57 3.06
C HIS A 144 -16.49 -8.42 2.31
N VAL A 145 -16.19 -8.24 1.01
CA VAL A 145 -16.78 -7.16 0.20
C VAL A 145 -17.82 -7.71 -0.77
N LEU A 146 -17.52 -8.81 -1.46
CA LEU A 146 -18.49 -9.45 -2.37
C LEU A 146 -19.47 -10.37 -1.64
N ASN A 147 -19.07 -11.01 -0.55
CA ASN A 147 -19.95 -11.90 0.21
C ASN A 147 -19.92 -11.58 1.70
N PRO A 148 -20.21 -10.33 2.12
CA PRO A 148 -20.07 -9.98 3.52
C PRO A 148 -20.90 -10.96 4.34
N ASP A 149 -20.23 -11.65 5.26
CA ASP A 149 -20.86 -12.45 6.32
C ASP A 149 -21.62 -11.48 7.23
N VAL A 150 -22.74 -10.96 6.72
CA VAL A 150 -23.73 -10.27 7.51
C VAL A 150 -24.46 -11.38 8.25
N GLN A 151 -23.87 -11.87 9.33
CA GLN A 151 -24.70 -12.49 10.36
C GLN A 151 -25.73 -11.41 10.72
N PRO A 152 -27.04 -11.69 10.60
CA PRO A 152 -28.04 -10.80 11.13
C PRO A 152 -27.92 -10.83 12.65
N VAL A 153 -26.97 -10.08 13.19
CA VAL A 153 -26.98 -9.68 14.59
C VAL A 153 -28.22 -8.82 14.70
N LEU A 154 -29.14 -9.32 15.52
CA LEU A 154 -30.48 -8.81 15.72
C LEU A 154 -30.48 -7.30 15.71
N ALA A 155 -31.35 -6.73 14.89
CA ALA A 155 -31.61 -5.31 14.81
C ALA A 155 -32.04 -4.77 16.20
N ASP A 156 -31.09 -4.32 16.99
CA ASP A 156 -31.32 -3.56 18.24
C ASP A 156 -30.63 -2.19 18.24
N GLY A 157 -30.25 -1.69 17.06
CA GLY A 157 -30.14 -0.26 16.83
C GLY A 157 -28.81 0.40 17.21
N GLU A 158 -27.74 -0.36 17.39
CA GLU A 158 -26.39 0.22 17.47
C GLU A 158 -25.44 -0.37 16.42
N PHE A 159 -24.75 0.53 15.70
CA PHE A 159 -23.37 0.48 15.16
C PHE A 159 -23.28 1.07 13.74
N PRO A 160 -22.59 2.22 13.56
CA PRO A 160 -22.33 2.82 12.24
C PRO A 160 -21.64 1.87 11.24
N ARG A 161 -20.79 0.96 11.73
CA ARG A 161 -20.01 0.04 10.89
C ARG A 161 -20.85 -1.03 10.19
N VAL A 162 -21.91 -1.52 10.84
CA VAL A 162 -22.83 -2.50 10.24
C VAL A 162 -23.59 -1.85 9.08
N SER A 163 -23.97 -0.57 9.23
CA SER A 163 -24.61 0.18 8.14
C SER A 163 -23.68 0.46 6.96
N GLU A 164 -22.40 0.77 7.21
CA GLU A 164 -21.40 0.99 6.15
C GLU A 164 -21.10 -0.30 5.37
N GLN A 165 -20.85 -1.41 6.07
CA GLN A 165 -20.64 -2.71 5.44
C GLN A 165 -21.87 -3.17 4.63
N HIS A 166 -23.08 -2.91 5.14
CA HIS A 166 -24.32 -3.21 4.42
C HIS A 166 -24.47 -2.38 3.14
N ALA A 167 -24.10 -1.09 3.19
CA ALA A 167 -24.11 -0.22 2.00
C ALA A 167 -23.10 -0.69 0.94
N ILE A 168 -21.91 -1.13 1.37
CA ILE A 168 -20.89 -1.72 0.50
C ILE A 168 -21.45 -2.99 -0.17
N ALA A 169 -22.01 -3.91 0.61
CA ALA A 169 -22.59 -5.16 0.13
C ALA A 169 -23.63 -4.93 -0.98
N CYS A 170 -24.57 -4.02 -0.74
CA CYS A 170 -25.66 -3.73 -1.67
C CYS A 170 -25.16 -3.21 -3.01
N HIS A 171 -24.05 -2.45 -3.01
CA HIS A 171 -23.46 -1.90 -4.22
C HIS A 171 -22.80 -2.98 -5.09
N PHE A 172 -22.06 -3.92 -4.47
CA PHE A 172 -21.29 -4.91 -5.22
C PHE A 172 -22.09 -6.16 -5.59
N VAL A 173 -23.09 -6.55 -4.78
CA VAL A 173 -23.83 -7.80 -4.95
C VAL A 173 -25.19 -7.58 -5.63
N GLY A 174 -25.73 -6.35 -5.57
CA GLY A 174 -27.10 -6.04 -5.99
C GLY A 174 -28.11 -6.55 -4.95
N GLY A 175 -29.11 -5.74 -4.61
CA GLY A 175 -30.08 -6.01 -3.54
C GLY A 175 -31.06 -7.18 -3.76
N GLY A 176 -30.68 -8.23 -4.48
CA GLY A 176 -31.52 -9.39 -4.80
C GLY A 176 -30.94 -10.67 -4.23
N GLN A 177 -31.61 -11.18 -3.18
CA GLN A 177 -31.40 -12.50 -2.57
C GLN A 177 -30.00 -12.74 -1.98
N ILE A 178 -29.89 -12.40 -0.71
CA ILE A 178 -28.95 -12.99 0.24
C ILE A 178 -29.09 -14.51 0.12
N ALA A 179 -28.17 -15.16 -0.59
CA ALA A 179 -28.16 -16.61 -0.70
C ALA A 179 -28.03 -17.18 0.71
N GLN A 180 -29.03 -17.95 1.14
CA GLN A 180 -28.97 -18.60 2.44
C GLN A 180 -27.71 -19.47 2.49
N ALA A 181 -26.87 -19.21 3.49
CA ALA A 181 -25.68 -19.98 3.76
C ALA A 181 -26.05 -21.47 3.85
N SER A 182 -25.59 -22.26 2.89
CA SER A 182 -25.49 -23.70 3.10
C SER A 182 -24.47 -23.94 4.21
N PRO A 183 -24.74 -24.84 5.17
CA PRO A 183 -23.82 -25.10 6.25
C PRO A 183 -22.57 -25.77 5.69
N VAL A 184 -21.51 -24.99 5.49
CA VAL A 184 -20.17 -25.57 5.32
C VAL A 184 -19.81 -26.17 6.67
N ALA A 185 -19.65 -27.50 6.69
CA ALA A 185 -19.24 -28.25 7.86
C ALA A 185 -18.01 -27.58 8.50
N ALA A 186 -18.09 -27.37 9.82
CA ALA A 186 -17.00 -26.80 10.60
C ALA A 186 -15.68 -27.53 10.28
N PRO A 187 -14.57 -26.81 10.02
CA PRO A 187 -13.28 -27.46 9.88
C PRO A 187 -12.95 -28.15 11.21
N ALA A 188 -12.53 -29.43 11.12
CA ALA A 188 -12.01 -30.17 12.25
C ALA A 188 -10.90 -29.36 12.95
N PRO A 189 -10.80 -29.38 14.29
CA PRO A 189 -9.84 -28.56 15.01
C PRO A 189 -8.43 -28.83 14.50
N ALA A 190 -7.77 -27.77 14.01
CA ALA A 190 -6.38 -27.82 13.62
C ALA A 190 -5.55 -28.31 14.82
N ALA A 191 -4.80 -29.39 14.61
CA ALA A 191 -3.81 -29.85 15.57
C ALA A 191 -2.85 -28.71 15.92
N ALA A 192 -2.52 -28.58 17.21
CA ALA A 192 -1.63 -27.55 17.73
C ALA A 192 -0.31 -27.48 16.92
N PRO A 193 0.27 -26.28 16.73
CA PRO A 193 1.55 -26.15 16.05
C PRO A 193 2.63 -26.88 16.86
N VAL A 194 3.32 -27.82 16.22
CA VAL A 194 4.56 -28.37 16.76
C VAL A 194 5.63 -27.28 16.58
N GLU A 195 6.03 -26.66 17.67
CA GLU A 195 7.07 -25.63 17.70
C GLU A 195 8.42 -26.27 17.34
N ALA A 196 8.85 -26.13 16.08
CA ALA A 196 10.19 -26.48 15.67
C ALA A 196 11.17 -25.40 16.17
N PRO A 197 12.32 -25.76 16.76
CA PRO A 197 13.26 -24.78 17.29
C PRO A 197 13.83 -23.91 16.18
N VAL A 198 13.68 -22.60 16.33
CA VAL A 198 14.27 -21.60 15.45
C VAL A 198 15.80 -21.69 15.56
N PRO A 199 16.56 -21.93 14.48
CA PRO A 199 18.02 -21.95 14.57
C PRO A 199 18.55 -20.55 14.92
N ALA A 200 19.49 -20.49 15.86
CA ALA A 200 20.09 -19.25 16.31
C ALA A 200 20.80 -18.52 15.15
N TYR A 201 20.37 -17.28 14.89
CA TYR A 201 21.01 -16.40 13.92
C TYR A 201 22.42 -16.02 14.39
N THR A 202 23.44 -16.33 13.59
CA THR A 202 24.82 -15.89 13.81
C THR A 202 25.16 -14.79 12.80
N PRO A 203 25.45 -13.55 13.22
CA PRO A 203 25.78 -12.46 12.30
C PRO A 203 27.14 -12.70 11.62
N PRO A 204 27.33 -12.25 10.37
CA PRO A 204 28.59 -12.42 9.66
C PRO A 204 29.73 -11.62 10.30
N VAL A 205 30.90 -12.27 10.45
CA VAL A 205 32.13 -11.69 10.99
C VAL A 205 32.68 -10.64 10.02
N LYS A 206 32.90 -9.41 10.50
CA LYS A 206 33.60 -8.35 9.76
C LYS A 206 35.02 -8.81 9.42
N GLN A 207 35.33 -8.94 8.13
CA GLN A 207 36.71 -9.11 7.68
C GLN A 207 37.49 -7.83 8.03
N GLN A 208 38.34 -7.89 9.05
CA GLN A 208 39.29 -6.82 9.34
C GLN A 208 40.30 -6.74 8.19
N GLU A 209 40.31 -5.59 7.52
CA GLU A 209 41.31 -5.20 6.54
C GLU A 209 42.70 -5.43 7.14
N ARG A 210 43.46 -6.36 6.54
CA ARG A 210 44.88 -6.54 6.86
C ARG A 210 45.60 -5.26 6.46
N GLN A 211 45.81 -4.38 7.44
CA GLN A 211 46.72 -3.26 7.34
C GLN A 211 48.08 -3.81 6.88
N ARG A 212 48.45 -3.42 5.66
CA ARG A 212 49.72 -3.71 5.02
C ARG A 212 50.81 -2.97 5.80
N ASN A 213 51.37 -3.61 6.83
CA ASN A 213 52.56 -3.11 7.50
C ASN A 213 53.73 -3.14 6.51
N LYS A 214 54.09 -1.95 6.02
CA LYS A 214 55.33 -1.65 5.30
C LYS A 214 56.46 -1.60 6.34
N PRO A 215 57.48 -2.45 6.30
CA PRO A 215 58.62 -2.29 7.20
C PRO A 215 59.42 -1.04 6.80
N ALA A 216 59.71 -0.22 7.81
CA ALA A 216 60.60 0.93 7.72
C ALA A 216 62.04 0.45 7.48
N ALA A 217 62.76 1.23 6.67
CA ALA A 217 64.20 1.10 6.48
C ALA A 217 64.92 1.26 7.83
N SER A 218 65.86 0.36 8.10
CA SER A 218 66.92 0.57 9.08
C SER A 218 68.26 0.57 8.34
N GLU A 219 68.92 1.72 8.36
CA GLU A 219 70.31 1.91 7.99
C GLU A 219 71.23 1.26 9.04
N GLY A 220 72.38 0.72 8.59
CA GLY A 220 73.64 0.80 9.33
C GLY A 220 74.17 -0.45 10.05
N CYS A 221 74.95 -1.28 9.33
CA CYS A 221 76.39 -1.54 9.57
C CYS A 221 76.92 -2.48 8.47
#